data_AF-A0A7C2NMK1-F1
#
_entry.id   AF-A0A7C2NMK1-F1
#
_cell.length_a   1.000
_cell.length_b   1.000
_cell.length_c   1.000
_cell.angle_alpha   90.00
_cell.angle_beta   90.00
_cell.angle_gamma   90.00
#
_symmetry.space_group_name_H-M   'P 1'
#
loop_
_entity.id
_entity.type
_entity.pdbx_description
1 polymer ?
#
loop_
_entity_poly.entity_id
_entity_poly.type
_entity_poly.pdbx_seq_one_letter_code
_entity_poly.pdbx_strand_id
1 'polypeptide(L)'
;MPPQRLPALGEAIAGARAARLGGARHARLRLRPARPRRRAPGDARARRDRGPRLDRGRLLRQEGGADRRARRGGRALGGDPRRRAAHARLRRARRPARRGGRPLEGALREDRVGLRIALFGQAAFGKDVLERLLKAGHEIVAVYAPPPGPRPDPLAEAAAAGGLRLLRPARFRRAGAVIPERVAEHAALGAELNVLAYVTAIVPLEILDAPPRASLCFHPSLLPRFRGGSAIPWQIVLGARETGVTVFRPDAGIDTGPIVVQKGGVAIGPEDTAGTLYFGKLYPLGVEAVVEAVERVAEGSAVYRPQDEAEASYEPLLDDAAARIDWTRSADEIDRLLRGCDPQPGAHARRGEEVVRLFDARREPGPADAPPGTLLAPAGDPARLRVAARDGVLSFARARVGAGPKLPALEAGLRPGERLA
;
A
#
# COMPACT_ATOMS: atom_id res chain seq x y z
N MET A 1 -14.12 31.69 -7.30
CA MET A 1 -13.07 32.25 -8.19
C MET A 1 -12.50 31.13 -9.03
N PRO A 2 -12.07 31.37 -10.28
CA PRO A 2 -11.46 30.33 -11.11
C PRO A 2 -10.08 29.92 -10.55
N PRO A 3 -9.66 28.65 -10.70
CA PRO A 3 -8.31 28.22 -10.31
C PRO A 3 -7.26 28.83 -11.26
N GLN A 4 -6.15 29.30 -10.70
CA GLN A 4 -5.03 29.83 -11.48
C GLN A 4 -4.19 28.68 -12.05
N ARG A 5 -3.82 28.77 -13.34
CA ARG A 5 -2.87 27.84 -13.96
C ARG A 5 -1.45 28.13 -13.47
N LEU A 6 -0.71 27.10 -13.07
CA LEU A 6 0.74 27.15 -12.90
C LEU A 6 1.43 26.59 -14.16
N PRO A 7 2.61 27.10 -14.54
CA PRO A 7 3.34 26.64 -15.73
C PRO A 7 4.04 25.29 -15.50
N ALA A 8 4.30 24.56 -16.58
CA ALA A 8 4.98 23.28 -16.55
C ALA A 8 6.47 23.42 -16.17
N LEU A 9 6.96 22.53 -15.31
CA LEU A 9 8.36 22.46 -14.86
C LEU A 9 9.17 21.53 -15.78
N GLY A 10 9.54 22.05 -16.95
CA GLY A 10 10.63 21.51 -17.77
C GLY A 10 11.96 22.21 -17.47
N GLU A 11 13.07 21.48 -17.62
CA GLU A 11 14.47 21.98 -17.71
C GLU A 11 15.01 22.86 -16.57
N ALA A 12 15.71 22.26 -15.58
CA ALA A 12 16.54 23.02 -14.62
C ALA A 12 17.72 22.28 -13.93
N ILE A 13 18.29 21.21 -14.52
CA ILE A 13 19.53 20.57 -13.97
C ILE A 13 20.56 20.30 -15.07
N ALA A 14 21.21 21.36 -15.55
CA ALA A 14 22.45 21.29 -16.32
C ALA A 14 23.31 22.55 -16.09
N GLY A 15 24.63 22.37 -15.94
CA GLY A 15 25.61 23.47 -16.07
C GLY A 15 25.79 24.41 -14.87
N ALA A 16 26.59 24.00 -13.87
CA ALA A 16 27.14 24.92 -12.86
C ALA A 16 28.55 24.50 -12.38
N ARG A 17 29.57 24.65 -13.24
CA ARG A 17 30.99 24.57 -12.85
C ARG A 17 31.76 25.81 -13.32
N ALA A 18 32.56 26.35 -12.40
CA ALA A 18 33.65 27.32 -12.63
C ALA A 18 33.29 28.68 -13.27
N ALA A 19 33.07 29.68 -12.40
CA ALA A 19 33.70 30.99 -12.55
C ALA A 19 34.02 31.56 -11.16
N ARG A 20 35.16 32.25 -11.02
CA ARG A 20 35.50 33.11 -9.88
C ARG A 20 35.85 34.49 -10.43
N LEU A 21 35.42 35.56 -9.77
CA LEU A 21 36.23 36.69 -9.29
C LEU A 21 35.33 37.88 -8.92
N GLY A 22 35.80 38.72 -7.98
CA GLY A 22 35.09 39.91 -7.49
C GLY A 22 34.04 39.62 -6.39
N GLY A 23 33.90 40.47 -5.37
CA GLY A 23 34.73 41.65 -5.11
C GLY A 23 34.25 42.67 -4.06
N ALA A 24 33.33 42.33 -3.15
CA ALA A 24 32.79 43.30 -2.18
C ALA A 24 32.81 42.79 -0.72
N ARG A 25 32.87 43.71 0.24
CA ARG A 25 32.88 43.46 1.69
C ARG A 25 31.55 43.91 2.30
N HIS A 26 31.06 43.28 3.37
CA HIS A 26 30.61 43.98 4.59
C HIS A 26 30.32 43.01 5.76
N ALA A 27 30.33 43.58 6.98
CA ALA A 27 29.76 43.10 8.26
C ALA A 27 29.76 41.58 8.58
N ARG A 28 30.67 41.14 9.46
CA ARG A 28 30.57 39.85 10.20
C ARG A 28 29.97 40.06 11.59
N LEU A 29 28.71 39.67 11.80
CA LEU A 29 28.17 39.44 13.15
C LEU A 29 28.58 38.04 13.65
N ARG A 30 29.43 37.98 14.69
CA ARG A 30 29.90 36.71 15.28
C ARG A 30 29.12 36.37 16.55
N LEU A 31 28.13 35.48 16.46
CA LEU A 31 27.63 34.78 17.65
C LEU A 31 28.62 33.70 18.08
N ARG A 32 28.95 33.64 19.38
CA ARG A 32 29.88 32.67 19.96
C ARG A 32 29.14 31.38 20.34
N PRO A 33 29.64 30.17 19.99
CA PRO A 33 29.11 28.93 20.55
C PRO A 33 29.52 28.77 22.03
N ALA A 34 28.59 28.34 22.87
CA ALA A 34 28.89 27.99 24.26
C ALA A 34 29.69 26.67 24.33
N ARG A 35 30.67 26.60 25.25
CA ARG A 35 31.43 25.37 25.52
C ARG A 35 30.75 24.56 26.64
N PRO A 36 30.75 23.21 26.57
CA PRO A 36 30.16 22.36 27.61
C PRO A 36 31.01 22.39 28.89
N ARG A 37 30.34 22.30 30.06
CA ARG A 37 31.02 22.04 31.35
C ARG A 37 31.13 20.53 31.59
N ARG A 38 32.33 20.07 31.94
CA ARG A 38 32.59 18.75 32.55
C ARG A 38 33.15 18.96 33.95
N ARG A 39 32.69 18.16 34.92
CA ARG A 39 33.47 17.62 36.06
C ARG A 39 32.76 16.37 36.58
N ALA A 40 33.52 15.56 37.31
CA ALA A 40 33.17 14.26 37.92
C ALA A 40 34.04 14.14 39.21
N PRO A 41 34.11 12.99 39.92
CA PRO A 41 33.24 11.81 39.96
C PRO A 41 32.65 11.55 41.37
N GLY A 42 31.97 10.41 41.57
CA GLY A 42 31.54 9.90 42.88
C GLY A 42 31.28 8.38 42.79
N ASP A 43 31.56 7.62 43.86
CA ASP A 43 31.75 6.17 43.80
C ASP A 43 30.78 5.36 44.71
N ALA A 44 30.91 4.03 44.70
CA ALA A 44 30.41 3.05 45.67
C ALA A 44 28.99 2.44 45.51
N ARG A 45 28.92 1.38 44.67
CA ARG A 45 28.49 0.00 45.01
C ARG A 45 27.36 -0.23 46.04
N ALA A 46 26.35 -1.04 45.65
CA ALA A 46 26.09 -2.38 46.24
C ALA A 46 25.00 -3.19 45.49
N ARG A 47 25.12 -4.53 45.53
CA ARG A 47 24.09 -5.60 45.43
C ARG A 47 23.03 -5.47 44.31
N ARG A 48 23.02 -6.28 43.24
CA ARG A 48 22.77 -7.74 43.17
C ARG A 48 21.52 -8.21 43.91
N ASP A 49 20.51 -8.63 43.15
CA ASP A 49 19.81 -9.90 43.39
C ASP A 49 19.49 -10.60 42.03
N ARG A 50 19.00 -11.84 42.03
CA ARG A 50 18.88 -12.71 40.83
C ARG A 50 17.57 -13.51 40.74
N GLY A 51 16.85 -13.30 39.63
CA GLY A 51 16.05 -14.33 38.95
C GLY A 51 14.59 -14.48 39.43
N PRO A 52 13.89 -15.54 39.00
CA PRO A 52 14.32 -16.60 38.07
C PRO A 52 13.91 -16.35 36.60
N ARG A 53 14.45 -17.15 35.69
CA ARG A 53 13.84 -17.42 34.36
C ARG A 53 12.97 -18.66 34.46
N LEU A 54 11.90 -18.74 33.68
CA LEU A 54 11.25 -20.01 33.32
C LEU A 54 11.31 -20.21 31.80
N ASP A 55 11.27 -21.46 31.37
CA ASP A 55 11.54 -21.91 30.00
C ASP A 55 10.34 -22.69 29.42
N ARG A 56 10.36 -22.93 28.09
CA ARG A 56 9.51 -23.81 27.25
C ARG A 56 8.33 -24.58 27.88
N GLY A 57 7.21 -24.64 27.14
CA GLY A 57 6.45 -25.89 27.08
C GLY A 57 5.05 -25.91 26.43
N ARG A 58 5.01 -26.04 25.09
CA ARG A 58 4.24 -27.02 24.26
C ARG A 58 2.91 -27.67 24.77
N LEU A 59 2.07 -28.08 23.79
CA LEU A 59 1.03 -29.16 23.83
C LEU A 59 -0.27 -28.84 24.61
N LEU A 60 -1.49 -29.29 24.25
CA LEU A 60 -2.09 -30.02 23.09
C LEU A 60 -3.33 -29.22 22.57
N ARG A 61 -3.84 -29.33 21.33
CA ARG A 61 -4.65 -30.41 20.68
C ARG A 61 -5.76 -31.05 21.53
N GLN A 62 -7.02 -30.83 21.16
CA GLN A 62 -8.09 -31.84 20.93
C GLN A 62 -9.25 -31.13 20.17
N GLU A 63 -9.70 -31.63 19.01
CA GLU A 63 -10.87 -32.51 18.79
C GLU A 63 -12.25 -31.79 18.92
N GLY A 64 -13.31 -32.17 18.20
CA GLY A 64 -13.40 -33.19 17.13
C GLY A 64 -14.74 -33.95 17.10
N GLY A 65 -15.72 -33.46 16.33
CA GLY A 65 -16.98 -34.17 16.03
C GLY A 65 -17.78 -33.40 14.96
N ALA A 66 -18.18 -33.96 13.83
CA ALA A 66 -19.06 -35.13 13.58
C ALA A 66 -20.53 -34.80 13.89
N ASP A 67 -21.40 -34.42 12.94
CA ASP A 67 -21.88 -35.08 11.70
C ASP A 67 -23.24 -35.82 11.91
N ARG A 68 -24.07 -35.83 10.85
CA ARG A 68 -25.32 -36.60 10.63
C ARG A 68 -26.60 -36.15 11.36
N ARG A 69 -27.54 -35.57 10.58
CA ARG A 69 -28.69 -36.29 9.95
C ARG A 69 -29.53 -35.31 9.11
N ALA A 70 -30.44 -35.71 8.20
CA ALA A 70 -30.39 -36.70 7.10
C ALA A 70 -31.79 -36.82 6.44
N ARG A 71 -31.86 -36.77 5.08
CA ARG A 71 -33.02 -37.20 4.23
C ARG A 71 -34.24 -36.23 4.29
N ARG A 72 -35.24 -36.27 3.37
CA ARG A 72 -35.61 -37.27 2.32
C ARG A 72 -36.49 -36.69 1.18
N GLY A 73 -36.40 -37.27 -0.02
CA GLY A 73 -37.45 -37.27 -1.07
C GLY A 73 -37.24 -36.30 -2.25
N GLY A 74 -37.62 -36.62 -3.51
CA GLY A 74 -37.99 -37.93 -4.08
C GLY A 74 -38.78 -37.87 -5.42
N ARG A 75 -38.66 -38.92 -6.27
CA ARG A 75 -39.41 -39.20 -7.54
C ARG A 75 -39.09 -38.28 -8.76
N ALA A 76 -39.32 -38.63 -10.04
CA ALA A 76 -39.39 -39.95 -10.73
C ALA A 76 -39.47 -39.86 -12.29
N LEU A 77 -38.78 -40.78 -13.00
CA LEU A 77 -39.13 -41.50 -14.26
C LEU A 77 -39.13 -40.85 -15.69
N GLY A 78 -38.88 -41.72 -16.70
CA GLY A 78 -38.91 -41.52 -18.18
C GLY A 78 -37.52 -41.35 -18.86
N GLY A 79 -37.12 -41.94 -20.02
CA GLY A 79 -37.68 -42.89 -21.02
C GLY A 79 -37.32 -42.44 -22.48
N ASP A 80 -36.97 -43.21 -23.53
CA ASP A 80 -36.75 -44.65 -23.88
C ASP A 80 -35.44 -44.77 -24.74
N PRO A 81 -34.66 -45.88 -24.74
CA PRO A 81 -33.35 -45.95 -25.39
C PRO A 81 -33.35 -46.57 -26.82
N ARG A 82 -32.31 -46.31 -27.64
CA ARG A 82 -31.97 -47.19 -28.80
C ARG A 82 -30.61 -46.91 -29.49
N ARG A 83 -29.95 -48.00 -29.91
CA ARG A 83 -28.86 -48.14 -30.93
C ARG A 83 -27.47 -47.56 -30.62
N ARG A 84 -26.36 -48.08 -31.18
CA ARG A 84 -25.85 -49.47 -31.36
C ARG A 84 -24.40 -49.44 -31.92
N ALA A 85 -23.49 -50.15 -31.26
CA ALA A 85 -22.19 -50.74 -31.69
C ALA A 85 -21.48 -50.36 -33.03
N ALA A 86 -20.23 -49.88 -32.88
CA ALA A 86 -18.94 -50.48 -33.34
C ALA A 86 -18.51 -50.61 -34.84
N HIS A 87 -17.23 -50.24 -35.07
CA HIS A 87 -16.22 -50.68 -36.09
C HIS A 87 -16.62 -50.84 -37.59
N ALA A 88 -15.81 -50.43 -38.60
CA ALA A 88 -14.46 -50.93 -38.86
C ALA A 88 -13.72 -50.28 -40.08
N ARG A 89 -12.40 -50.56 -40.19
CA ARG A 89 -11.54 -50.70 -41.41
C ARG A 89 -11.14 -49.47 -42.28
N LEU A 90 -9.86 -49.09 -42.09
CA LEU A 90 -8.77 -49.08 -43.11
C LEU A 90 -8.99 -48.51 -44.53
N ARG A 91 -8.23 -47.45 -44.87
CA ARG A 91 -7.55 -47.31 -46.18
C ARG A 91 -6.11 -46.77 -46.01
N ARG A 92 -5.19 -47.22 -46.87
CA ARG A 92 -3.78 -46.75 -46.96
C ARG A 92 -3.64 -45.71 -48.07
N ALA A 93 -2.83 -44.65 -47.86
CA ALA A 93 -2.32 -43.82 -48.95
C ALA A 93 -0.86 -43.35 -48.70
N ARG A 94 -0.03 -43.62 -49.70
CA ARG A 94 1.42 -43.37 -49.93
C ARG A 94 2.08 -42.13 -49.29
N ARG A 95 3.31 -42.33 -48.79
CA ARG A 95 4.38 -41.31 -48.68
C ARG A 95 5.05 -41.05 -50.05
N PRO A 96 5.54 -39.82 -50.32
CA PRO A 96 6.80 -39.57 -51.02
C PRO A 96 7.95 -39.33 -50.01
N ALA A 97 9.20 -39.16 -50.48
CA ALA A 97 10.38 -39.13 -49.61
C ALA A 97 11.33 -37.93 -49.83
N ARG A 98 11.84 -37.40 -48.70
CA ARG A 98 13.12 -36.71 -48.47
C ARG A 98 13.68 -35.76 -49.56
N ARG A 99 13.87 -34.50 -49.16
CA ARG A 99 15.21 -33.86 -49.15
C ARG A 99 15.36 -33.00 -47.89
N GLY A 100 16.59 -32.77 -47.45
CA GLY A 100 16.87 -32.24 -46.10
C GLY A 100 17.25 -30.76 -46.09
N GLY A 101 16.82 -30.06 -45.04
CA GLY A 101 17.43 -28.84 -44.53
C GLY A 101 17.69 -29.02 -43.03
N ARG A 102 18.75 -28.42 -42.49
CA ARG A 102 18.97 -28.37 -41.04
C ARG A 102 17.98 -27.35 -40.45
N PRO A 103 17.23 -27.68 -39.38
CA PRO A 103 16.63 -26.65 -38.55
C PRO A 103 17.75 -25.81 -37.93
N LEU A 104 17.64 -24.48 -38.00
CA LEU A 104 18.32 -23.61 -37.04
C LEU A 104 17.55 -23.75 -35.72
N GLU A 105 18.24 -23.92 -34.59
CA GLU A 105 17.62 -24.11 -33.27
C GLU A 105 17.08 -22.81 -32.66
N GLY A 106 16.27 -22.09 -33.45
CA GLY A 106 15.34 -21.08 -32.97
C GLY A 106 14.10 -21.76 -32.40
N ALA A 107 14.23 -22.42 -31.25
CA ALA A 107 13.11 -23.06 -30.56
C ALA A 107 12.14 -21.99 -30.03
N LEU A 108 11.14 -21.63 -30.84
CA LEU A 108 9.96 -20.92 -30.39
C LEU A 108 9.35 -21.70 -29.22
N ARG A 109 9.32 -21.09 -28.03
CA ARG A 109 8.76 -21.69 -26.82
C ARG A 109 7.25 -21.53 -26.81
N GLU A 110 6.59 -22.26 -27.71
CA GLU A 110 5.16 -22.54 -27.61
C GLU A 110 4.88 -23.28 -26.28
N ASP A 111 3.68 -23.13 -25.74
CA ASP A 111 3.21 -23.72 -24.47
C ASP A 111 3.96 -23.35 -23.17
N ARG A 112 4.36 -22.07 -23.01
CA ARG A 112 4.48 -21.45 -21.67
C ARG A 112 3.36 -20.46 -21.39
N VAL A 113 2.26 -20.96 -20.84
CA VAL A 113 1.17 -20.15 -20.24
C VAL A 113 1.67 -19.38 -19.00
N GLY A 114 2.67 -19.91 -18.31
CA GLY A 114 3.27 -19.33 -17.11
C GLY A 114 4.47 -18.40 -17.39
N LEU A 115 4.29 -17.11 -17.15
CA LEU A 115 5.36 -16.10 -17.12
C LEU A 115 6.35 -16.34 -15.98
N ARG A 116 7.60 -15.92 -16.17
CA ARG A 116 8.60 -15.77 -15.10
C ARG A 116 8.48 -14.39 -14.44
N ILE A 117 7.99 -14.32 -13.21
CA ILE A 117 7.65 -13.07 -12.52
C ILE A 117 8.57 -12.82 -11.32
N ALA A 118 9.15 -11.62 -11.22
CA ALA A 118 9.71 -11.12 -9.96
C ALA A 118 8.66 -10.24 -9.25
N LEU A 119 8.20 -10.70 -8.09
CA LEU A 119 7.18 -10.01 -7.31
C LEU A 119 7.84 -9.11 -6.27
N PHE A 120 7.57 -7.81 -6.33
CA PHE A 120 7.89 -6.84 -5.31
C PHE A 120 6.61 -6.52 -4.54
N GLY A 121 6.64 -6.50 -3.22
CA GLY A 121 5.45 -6.16 -2.43
C GLY A 121 5.65 -6.25 -0.93
N GLN A 122 4.55 -6.16 -0.19
CA GLN A 122 4.53 -6.35 1.27
C GLN A 122 3.10 -6.64 1.77
N ALA A 123 2.98 -6.90 3.08
CA ALA A 123 1.73 -7.11 3.78
C ALA A 123 0.89 -8.26 3.20
N ALA A 124 -0.37 -8.36 3.63
CA ALA A 124 -1.30 -9.36 3.11
C ALA A 124 -1.57 -9.18 1.61
N PHE A 125 -1.59 -7.94 1.09
CA PHE A 125 -1.85 -7.68 -0.34
C PHE A 125 -0.81 -8.33 -1.24
N GLY A 126 0.48 -8.19 -0.91
CA GLY A 126 1.55 -8.86 -1.63
C GLY A 126 1.45 -10.38 -1.57
N LYS A 127 1.10 -10.95 -0.40
CA LYS A 127 0.85 -12.40 -0.22
C LYS A 127 -0.31 -12.88 -1.09
N ASP A 128 -1.43 -12.19 -1.10
CA ASP A 128 -2.62 -12.65 -1.82
C ASP A 128 -2.43 -12.52 -3.34
N VAL A 129 -1.67 -11.51 -3.80
CA VAL A 129 -1.17 -11.45 -5.18
C VAL A 129 -0.22 -12.64 -5.46
N LEU A 130 0.74 -12.94 -4.59
CA LEU A 130 1.64 -14.09 -4.74
C LEU A 130 0.87 -15.41 -4.95
N GLU A 131 -0.09 -15.69 -4.06
CA GLU A 131 -0.90 -16.91 -4.09
C GLU A 131 -1.78 -16.98 -5.35
N ARG A 132 -2.31 -15.85 -5.82
CA ARG A 132 -3.07 -15.77 -7.08
C ARG A 132 -2.21 -16.00 -8.31
N LEU A 133 -1.01 -15.42 -8.39
CA LEU A 133 -0.09 -15.59 -9.52
C LEU A 133 0.46 -17.03 -9.58
N LEU A 134 0.76 -17.65 -8.44
CA LEU A 134 1.12 -19.07 -8.36
C LEU A 134 -0.05 -19.96 -8.83
N LYS A 135 -1.29 -19.65 -8.39
CA LYS A 135 -2.49 -20.39 -8.82
C LYS A 135 -2.80 -20.22 -10.32
N ALA A 136 -2.41 -19.10 -10.93
CA ALA A 136 -2.47 -18.88 -12.37
C ALA A 136 -1.36 -19.61 -13.16
N GLY A 137 -0.46 -20.33 -12.49
CA GLY A 137 0.60 -21.12 -13.11
C GLY A 137 1.86 -20.33 -13.49
N HIS A 138 2.04 -19.12 -12.94
CA HIS A 138 3.25 -18.32 -13.18
C HIS A 138 4.43 -18.77 -12.28
N GLU A 139 5.65 -18.65 -12.80
CA GLU A 139 6.90 -18.98 -12.10
C GLU A 139 7.42 -17.77 -11.33
N ILE A 140 7.37 -17.78 -9.99
CA ILE A 140 7.85 -16.68 -9.16
C ILE A 140 9.37 -16.81 -8.93
N VAL A 141 10.17 -16.09 -9.74
CA VAL A 141 11.64 -16.23 -9.73
C VAL A 141 12.32 -15.55 -8.53
N ALA A 142 11.67 -14.55 -7.96
CA ALA A 142 12.02 -13.96 -6.67
C ALA A 142 10.83 -13.22 -6.05
N VAL A 143 10.87 -13.09 -4.72
CA VAL A 143 9.98 -12.20 -3.95
C VAL A 143 10.84 -11.15 -3.27
N TYR A 144 10.66 -9.88 -3.65
CA TYR A 144 11.24 -8.72 -2.98
C TYR A 144 10.27 -8.19 -1.92
N ALA A 145 10.63 -8.36 -0.65
CA ALA A 145 9.85 -7.89 0.50
C ALA A 145 10.65 -6.87 1.35
N PRO A 146 10.00 -6.07 2.22
CA PRO A 146 10.71 -5.11 3.06
C PRO A 146 11.76 -5.78 3.97
N PRO A 147 12.80 -5.07 4.42
CA PRO A 147 13.73 -5.58 5.42
C PRO A 147 13.04 -6.13 6.69
N PRO A 148 13.66 -7.05 7.45
CA PRO A 148 13.10 -7.55 8.69
C PRO A 148 12.77 -6.41 9.68
N GLY A 149 11.49 -6.33 10.08
CA GLY A 149 10.99 -5.36 11.06
C GLY A 149 10.58 -6.02 12.38
N PRO A 150 10.07 -5.24 13.35
CA PRO A 150 9.63 -5.74 14.66
C PRO A 150 8.34 -6.59 14.59
N ARG A 151 7.61 -6.53 13.46
CA ARG A 151 6.57 -7.49 13.10
C ARG A 151 7.02 -8.23 11.83
N PRO A 152 6.71 -9.53 11.68
CA PRO A 152 6.85 -10.23 10.42
C PRO A 152 6.04 -9.56 9.30
N ASP A 153 6.43 -9.86 8.06
CA ASP A 153 5.72 -9.41 6.87
C ASP A 153 5.06 -10.62 6.19
N PRO A 154 3.72 -10.64 6.02
CA PRO A 154 3.00 -11.80 5.48
C PRO A 154 3.47 -12.28 4.09
N LEU A 155 3.94 -11.39 3.20
CA LEU A 155 4.52 -11.81 1.92
C LEU A 155 5.87 -12.49 2.14
N ALA A 156 6.73 -11.93 3.00
CA ALA A 156 8.01 -12.56 3.34
C ALA A 156 7.83 -13.94 4.01
N GLU A 157 6.82 -14.08 4.88
CA GLU A 157 6.48 -15.37 5.51
C GLU A 157 5.96 -16.39 4.49
N ALA A 158 5.01 -16.00 3.63
CA ALA A 158 4.48 -16.87 2.59
C ALA A 158 5.56 -17.31 1.58
N ALA A 159 6.44 -16.39 1.18
CA ALA A 159 7.56 -16.70 0.29
C ALA A 159 8.55 -17.69 0.91
N ALA A 160 8.90 -17.51 2.19
CA ALA A 160 9.78 -18.44 2.91
C ALA A 160 9.12 -19.81 3.11
N ALA A 161 7.83 -19.86 3.46
CA ALA A 161 7.08 -21.11 3.62
C ALA A 161 6.91 -21.87 2.29
N GLY A 162 6.77 -21.15 1.18
CA GLY A 162 6.74 -21.72 -0.18
C GLY A 162 8.12 -22.06 -0.77
N GLY A 163 9.21 -21.88 -0.03
CA GLY A 163 10.57 -22.15 -0.51
C GLY A 163 11.06 -21.22 -1.63
N LEU A 164 10.42 -20.06 -1.82
CA LEU A 164 10.74 -19.10 -2.88
C LEU A 164 11.99 -18.28 -2.56
N ARG A 165 12.65 -17.75 -3.60
CA ARG A 165 13.81 -16.87 -3.46
C ARG A 165 13.41 -15.51 -2.88
N LEU A 166 13.40 -15.42 -1.55
CA LEU A 166 13.10 -14.22 -0.80
C LEU A 166 14.31 -13.26 -0.76
N LEU A 167 14.13 -12.05 -1.27
CA LEU A 167 15.11 -10.96 -1.29
C LEU A 167 14.60 -9.80 -0.44
N ARG A 168 15.43 -9.28 0.46
CA ARG A 168 15.04 -8.22 1.43
C ARG A 168 16.05 -7.06 1.47
N PRO A 169 16.32 -6.38 0.33
CA PRO A 169 17.36 -5.35 0.27
C PRO A 169 17.01 -4.14 1.13
N ALA A 170 17.95 -3.69 1.95
CA ALA A 170 17.77 -2.50 2.80
C ALA A 170 17.59 -1.18 2.02
N ARG A 171 18.03 -1.15 0.75
CA ARG A 171 17.94 -0.03 -0.20
C ARG A 171 18.40 -0.49 -1.58
N PHE A 172 17.85 0.12 -2.65
CA PHE A 172 18.33 -0.07 -4.02
C PHE A 172 19.36 0.99 -4.46
N ARG A 173 19.39 2.15 -3.79
CA ARG A 173 20.30 3.27 -4.08
C ARG A 173 21.29 3.51 -2.92
N ARG A 174 22.46 4.09 -3.22
CA ARG A 174 23.50 4.51 -2.25
C ARG A 174 24.09 5.84 -2.74
N ALA A 175 23.98 6.91 -1.94
CA ALA A 175 24.39 8.26 -2.33
C ALA A 175 23.80 8.71 -3.70
N GLY A 176 22.50 8.51 -3.89
CA GLY A 176 21.77 8.84 -5.13
C GLY A 176 21.88 7.79 -6.25
N ALA A 177 23.09 7.28 -6.49
CA ALA A 177 23.34 6.23 -7.49
C ALA A 177 22.61 4.92 -7.16
N VAL A 178 22.25 4.15 -8.20
CA VAL A 178 21.84 2.75 -8.03
C VAL A 178 23.00 1.91 -7.50
N ILE A 179 22.71 0.84 -6.76
CA ILE A 179 23.70 -0.14 -6.30
C ILE A 179 23.86 -1.20 -7.42
N PRO A 180 24.98 -1.24 -8.18
CA PRO A 180 25.10 -2.07 -9.38
C PRO A 180 24.89 -3.56 -9.10
N GLU A 181 25.29 -4.04 -7.91
CA GLU A 181 25.10 -5.41 -7.48
C GLU A 181 23.62 -5.80 -7.39
N ARG A 182 22.71 -4.86 -7.09
CA ARG A 182 21.26 -5.11 -7.06
C ARG A 182 20.67 -5.24 -8.47
N VAL A 183 21.22 -4.52 -9.45
CA VAL A 183 20.85 -4.64 -10.86
C VAL A 183 21.32 -5.99 -11.40
N ALA A 184 22.58 -6.37 -11.14
CA ALA A 184 23.13 -7.66 -11.53
C ALA A 184 22.41 -8.85 -10.87
N GLU A 185 22.13 -8.78 -9.56
CA GLU A 185 21.33 -9.78 -8.84
C GLU A 185 19.93 -9.96 -9.44
N HIS A 186 19.30 -8.88 -9.89
CA HIS A 186 17.96 -8.88 -10.49
C HIS A 186 17.96 -9.43 -11.92
N ALA A 187 18.87 -8.95 -12.77
CA ALA A 187 19.02 -9.44 -14.15
C ALA A 187 19.31 -10.96 -14.18
N ALA A 188 20.10 -11.47 -13.22
CA ALA A 188 20.40 -12.89 -13.06
C ALA A 188 19.19 -13.77 -12.66
N LEU A 189 18.01 -13.18 -12.36
CA LEU A 189 16.76 -13.94 -12.20
C LEU A 189 16.16 -14.38 -13.55
N GLY A 190 16.37 -13.58 -14.61
CA GLY A 190 15.71 -13.76 -15.91
C GLY A 190 14.19 -13.62 -15.86
N ALA A 191 13.68 -12.66 -15.07
CA ALA A 191 12.25 -12.34 -15.05
C ALA A 191 11.79 -11.83 -16.42
N GLU A 192 10.61 -12.27 -16.88
CA GLU A 192 9.92 -11.72 -18.04
C GLU A 192 9.11 -10.46 -17.67
N LEU A 193 8.65 -10.40 -16.41
CA LEU A 193 7.74 -9.38 -15.89
C LEU A 193 8.08 -9.08 -14.42
N ASN A 194 8.06 -7.80 -14.04
CA ASN A 194 8.01 -7.39 -12.63
C ASN A 194 6.57 -7.04 -12.24
N VAL A 195 6.17 -7.39 -11.02
CA VAL A 195 4.89 -6.97 -10.42
C VAL A 195 5.18 -6.25 -9.11
N LEU A 196 4.76 -4.99 -8.98
CA LEU A 196 4.90 -4.16 -7.78
C LEU A 196 3.54 -4.07 -7.06
N ALA A 197 3.29 -5.04 -6.19
CA ALA A 197 2.07 -5.18 -5.40
C ALA A 197 2.20 -4.46 -4.05
N TYR A 198 1.73 -3.20 -4.00
CA TYR A 198 1.75 -2.36 -2.79
C TYR A 198 3.18 -2.06 -2.27
N VAL A 199 4.08 -1.66 -3.16
CA VAL A 199 5.50 -1.37 -2.86
C VAL A 199 5.70 0.04 -2.33
N THR A 200 6.46 0.20 -1.24
CA THR A 200 6.87 1.52 -0.68
C THR A 200 8.35 1.86 -0.89
N ALA A 201 9.13 0.96 -1.49
CA ALA A 201 10.53 1.21 -1.83
C ALA A 201 10.64 1.80 -3.25
N ILE A 202 11.42 2.88 -3.41
CA ILE A 202 11.74 3.42 -4.73
C ILE A 202 12.64 2.42 -5.47
N VAL A 203 12.05 1.67 -6.41
CA VAL A 203 12.75 0.75 -7.30
C VAL A 203 13.40 1.57 -8.44
N PRO A 204 14.68 1.33 -8.78
CA PRO A 204 15.38 2.06 -9.84
C PRO A 204 14.90 1.61 -11.24
N LEU A 205 14.95 2.51 -12.24
CA LEU A 205 14.64 2.20 -13.64
C LEU A 205 15.50 1.04 -14.16
N GLU A 206 16.75 1.00 -13.73
CA GLU A 206 17.72 -0.06 -13.99
C GLU A 206 17.25 -1.47 -13.52
N ILE A 207 16.18 -1.55 -12.72
CA ILE A 207 15.48 -2.79 -12.34
C ILE A 207 14.06 -2.84 -12.96
N LEU A 208 13.36 -1.70 -13.11
CA LEU A 208 12.02 -1.66 -13.68
C LEU A 208 11.97 -1.97 -15.19
N ASP A 209 12.99 -1.55 -15.94
CA ASP A 209 13.10 -1.72 -17.39
C ASP A 209 13.84 -3.02 -17.78
N ALA A 210 14.32 -3.78 -16.80
CA ALA A 210 15.07 -5.03 -17.01
C ALA A 210 14.23 -6.21 -17.57
N PRO A 211 12.94 -6.40 -17.22
CA PRO A 211 12.13 -7.49 -17.76
C PRO A 211 11.61 -7.16 -19.17
N PRO A 212 11.75 -8.06 -20.17
CA PRO A 212 11.42 -7.79 -21.57
C PRO A 212 9.94 -7.53 -21.87
N ARG A 213 9.00 -7.84 -20.97
CA ARG A 213 7.57 -7.54 -21.17
C ARG A 213 7.14 -6.22 -20.53
N ALA A 214 7.36 -6.06 -19.22
CA ALA A 214 7.07 -4.84 -18.47
C ALA A 214 7.59 -4.91 -17.02
N SER A 215 7.56 -3.76 -16.33
CA SER A 215 7.09 -3.71 -14.95
C SER A 215 5.61 -3.33 -14.90
N LEU A 216 4.87 -3.84 -13.93
CA LEU A 216 3.50 -3.40 -13.59
C LEU A 216 3.48 -2.96 -12.12
N CYS A 217 2.83 -1.83 -11.82
CA CYS A 217 2.69 -1.30 -10.47
C CYS A 217 1.22 -1.08 -10.11
N PHE A 218 0.86 -1.44 -8.87
CA PHE A 218 -0.47 -1.23 -8.30
C PHE A 218 -0.56 0.14 -7.61
N HIS A 219 -1.60 0.91 -7.95
CA HIS A 219 -1.92 2.18 -7.29
C HIS A 219 -3.39 2.27 -6.84
N PRO A 220 -3.68 2.65 -5.58
CA PRO A 220 -5.03 2.69 -5.02
C PRO A 220 -5.76 4.03 -5.28
N SER A 221 -5.79 4.46 -6.54
CA SER A 221 -6.66 5.53 -7.03
C SER A 221 -7.04 5.30 -8.49
N LEU A 222 -7.89 6.20 -9.02
CA LEU A 222 -8.10 6.39 -10.45
C LEU A 222 -7.06 7.38 -10.99
N LEU A 223 -5.88 6.87 -11.39
CA LEU A 223 -4.87 7.67 -12.08
C LEU A 223 -5.48 8.28 -13.36
N PRO A 224 -5.17 9.54 -13.70
CA PRO A 224 -4.03 10.34 -13.23
C PRO A 224 -4.24 11.11 -11.91
N ARG A 225 -5.41 11.00 -11.27
CA ARG A 225 -5.69 11.69 -9.99
C ARG A 225 -5.05 10.94 -8.81
N PHE A 226 -4.63 11.71 -7.80
CA PHE A 226 -4.04 11.23 -6.55
C PHE A 226 -2.78 10.37 -6.74
N ARG A 227 -1.81 10.82 -7.55
CA ARG A 227 -0.47 10.24 -7.64
C ARG A 227 0.26 10.36 -6.30
N GLY A 228 1.13 9.41 -5.97
CA GLY A 228 1.97 9.42 -4.78
C GLY A 228 1.48 8.54 -3.62
N GLY A 229 2.39 8.24 -2.70
CA GLY A 229 2.23 7.27 -1.60
C GLY A 229 1.24 7.63 -0.49
N SER A 230 0.27 8.51 -0.74
CA SER A 230 -0.83 8.85 0.19
C SER A 230 -2.17 9.03 -0.53
N ALA A 231 -2.35 8.40 -1.70
CA ALA A 231 -3.57 8.48 -2.49
C ALA A 231 -4.86 8.14 -1.72
N ILE A 232 -4.88 7.06 -0.92
CA ILE A 232 -6.08 6.65 -0.16
C ILE A 232 -6.54 7.72 0.84
N PRO A 233 -5.70 8.20 1.78
CA PRO A 233 -6.13 9.23 2.72
C PRO A 233 -6.49 10.54 2.01
N TRP A 234 -5.74 10.99 0.99
CA TRP A 234 -6.04 12.25 0.31
C TRP A 234 -7.38 12.24 -0.46
N GLN A 235 -7.79 11.10 -1.02
CA GLN A 235 -9.13 10.94 -1.60
C GLN A 235 -10.23 11.23 -0.58
N ILE A 236 -10.08 10.75 0.67
CA ILE A 236 -11.03 11.03 1.75
C ILE A 236 -10.93 12.49 2.21
N VAL A 237 -9.71 13.00 2.49
CA VAL A 237 -9.48 14.38 2.97
C VAL A 237 -10.06 15.42 2.01
N LEU A 238 -9.76 15.29 0.71
CA LEU A 238 -10.23 16.21 -0.32
C LEU A 238 -11.71 16.01 -0.68
N GLY A 239 -12.37 14.96 -0.18
CA GLY A 239 -13.81 14.74 -0.32
C GLY A 239 -14.21 14.11 -1.65
N ALA A 240 -13.37 13.26 -2.23
CA ALA A 240 -13.77 12.40 -3.34
C ALA A 240 -14.94 11.51 -2.92
N ARG A 241 -15.94 11.38 -3.78
CA ARG A 241 -17.13 10.51 -3.57
C ARG A 241 -16.96 9.12 -4.12
N GLU A 242 -16.04 8.96 -5.08
CA GLU A 242 -15.73 7.70 -5.74
C GLU A 242 -14.21 7.56 -5.89
N THR A 243 -13.77 6.32 -5.95
CA THR A 243 -12.37 5.91 -6.11
C THR A 243 -12.32 4.60 -6.92
N GLY A 244 -11.16 3.97 -6.92
CA GLY A 244 -10.87 2.76 -7.65
C GLY A 244 -9.41 2.37 -7.51
N VAL A 245 -8.97 1.47 -8.38
CA VAL A 245 -7.59 1.00 -8.46
C VAL A 245 -7.07 1.10 -9.88
N THR A 246 -5.78 1.34 -10.02
CA THR A 246 -5.08 1.35 -11.30
C THR A 246 -3.88 0.40 -11.25
N VAL A 247 -3.64 -0.30 -12.35
CA VAL A 247 -2.38 -1.01 -12.61
C VAL A 247 -1.77 -0.42 -13.88
N PHE A 248 -0.54 0.09 -13.75
CA PHE A 248 0.15 0.86 -14.77
C PHE A 248 1.59 0.36 -14.95
N ARG A 249 2.23 0.67 -16.07
CA ARG A 249 3.68 0.49 -16.24
C ARG A 249 4.38 1.70 -15.61
N PRO A 250 5.22 1.53 -14.57
CA PRO A 250 5.97 2.65 -13.99
C PRO A 250 7.05 3.14 -14.95
N ASP A 251 7.46 4.38 -14.74
CA ASP A 251 8.40 5.15 -15.55
C ASP A 251 9.31 6.00 -14.63
N ALA A 252 9.88 7.10 -15.14
CA ALA A 252 10.78 7.97 -14.36
C ALA A 252 10.06 8.89 -13.36
N GLY A 253 8.73 8.99 -13.41
CA GLY A 253 7.95 9.90 -12.56
C GLY A 253 7.35 9.21 -11.33
N ILE A 254 6.43 9.93 -10.66
CA ILE A 254 5.64 9.39 -9.55
C ILE A 254 4.26 9.05 -10.09
N ASP A 255 4.04 7.76 -10.35
CA ASP A 255 2.78 7.20 -10.83
C ASP A 255 2.25 7.82 -12.14
N THR A 256 3.16 8.27 -13.02
CA THR A 256 2.86 8.95 -14.31
C THR A 256 2.72 7.99 -15.50
N GLY A 257 3.39 6.84 -15.46
CA GLY A 257 3.47 5.91 -16.60
C GLY A 257 2.14 5.25 -17.03
N PRO A 258 2.08 4.64 -18.22
CA PRO A 258 0.82 4.32 -18.89
C PRO A 258 0.02 3.18 -18.24
N ILE A 259 -1.30 3.37 -18.20
CA ILE A 259 -2.31 2.51 -17.57
C ILE A 259 -2.57 1.25 -18.40
N VAL A 260 -2.70 0.10 -17.73
CA VAL A 260 -2.98 -1.23 -18.35
C VAL A 260 -4.35 -1.77 -17.92
N VAL A 261 -4.70 -1.60 -16.65
CA VAL A 261 -6.01 -1.92 -16.07
C VAL A 261 -6.41 -0.79 -15.12
N GLN A 262 -7.68 -0.38 -15.13
CA GLN A 262 -8.25 0.52 -14.13
C GLN A 262 -9.66 0.07 -13.81
N LYS A 263 -10.04 0.07 -12.53
CA LYS A 263 -11.39 -0.31 -12.06
C LYS A 263 -11.91 0.75 -11.10
N GLY A 264 -13.01 1.40 -11.44
CA GLY A 264 -13.62 2.51 -10.69
C GLY A 264 -15.05 2.23 -10.21
N GLY A 265 -15.80 3.29 -9.88
CA GLY A 265 -17.15 3.19 -9.33
C GLY A 265 -17.20 2.75 -7.87
N VAL A 266 -16.06 2.77 -7.16
CA VAL A 266 -16.01 2.42 -5.74
C VAL A 266 -16.41 3.63 -4.92
N ALA A 267 -17.66 3.67 -4.45
CA ALA A 267 -18.16 4.76 -3.62
C ALA A 267 -17.41 4.87 -2.28
N ILE A 268 -16.96 6.07 -1.93
CA ILE A 268 -16.45 6.45 -0.61
C ILE A 268 -17.64 6.87 0.24
N GLY A 269 -17.93 6.10 1.30
CA GLY A 269 -19.04 6.39 2.21
C GLY A 269 -18.72 7.52 3.20
N PRO A 270 -19.74 8.11 3.84
CA PRO A 270 -19.53 9.09 4.91
C PRO A 270 -18.77 8.51 6.10
N GLU A 271 -18.96 7.23 6.39
CA GLU A 271 -18.30 6.52 7.50
C GLU A 271 -16.94 5.89 7.11
N ASP A 272 -16.52 5.98 5.84
CA ASP A 272 -15.28 5.33 5.41
C ASP A 272 -14.05 6.04 5.95
N THR A 273 -13.15 5.25 6.54
CA THR A 273 -11.79 5.63 6.90
C THR A 273 -10.81 5.12 5.86
N ALA A 274 -9.56 5.62 5.84
CA ALA A 274 -8.54 5.08 4.95
C ALA A 274 -8.31 3.57 5.18
N GLY A 275 -8.47 3.10 6.43
CA GLY A 275 -8.48 1.68 6.78
C GLY A 275 -9.63 0.89 6.16
N THR A 276 -10.89 1.32 6.34
CA THR A 276 -12.06 0.58 5.83
C THR A 276 -12.15 0.63 4.31
N LEU A 277 -11.87 1.78 3.71
CA LEU A 277 -11.83 1.96 2.26
C LEU A 277 -10.78 1.04 1.61
N TYR A 278 -9.61 0.91 2.23
CA TYR A 278 -8.58 -0.01 1.75
C TYR A 278 -9.03 -1.47 1.90
N PHE A 279 -9.17 -1.98 3.12
CA PHE A 279 -9.37 -3.42 3.35
C PHE A 279 -10.74 -3.93 2.87
N GLY A 280 -11.78 -3.11 2.96
CA GLY A 280 -13.15 -3.51 2.60
C GLY A 280 -13.51 -3.35 1.13
N LYS A 281 -12.77 -2.53 0.36
CA LYS A 281 -13.14 -2.18 -1.03
C LYS A 281 -11.97 -2.22 -2.01
N LEU A 282 -10.90 -1.45 -1.77
CA LEU A 282 -9.80 -1.33 -2.73
C LEU A 282 -8.88 -2.56 -2.76
N TYR A 283 -8.72 -3.26 -1.64
CA TYR A 283 -7.88 -4.46 -1.51
C TYR A 283 -8.32 -5.60 -2.45
N PRO A 284 -9.56 -6.14 -2.39
CA PRO A 284 -9.96 -7.24 -3.25
C PRO A 284 -9.93 -6.85 -4.74
N LEU A 285 -10.44 -5.65 -5.06
CA LEU A 285 -10.44 -5.10 -6.42
C LEU A 285 -9.02 -4.92 -6.97
N GLY A 286 -8.07 -4.56 -6.10
CA GLY A 286 -6.66 -4.41 -6.43
C GLY A 286 -5.95 -5.73 -6.72
N VAL A 287 -6.21 -6.76 -5.91
CA VAL A 287 -5.68 -8.12 -6.19
C VAL A 287 -6.22 -8.64 -7.52
N GLU A 288 -7.50 -8.42 -7.82
CA GLU A 288 -8.07 -8.76 -9.14
C GLU A 288 -7.45 -7.96 -10.29
N ALA A 289 -7.31 -6.64 -10.15
CA ALA A 289 -6.75 -5.78 -11.19
C ALA A 289 -5.28 -6.10 -11.50
N VAL A 290 -4.48 -6.49 -10.48
CA VAL A 290 -3.09 -6.93 -10.67
C VAL A 290 -3.04 -8.25 -11.44
N VAL A 291 -3.87 -9.23 -11.08
CA VAL A 291 -3.92 -10.53 -11.78
C VAL A 291 -4.36 -10.34 -13.24
N GLU A 292 -5.43 -9.57 -13.48
CA GLU A 292 -5.93 -9.26 -14.83
C GLU A 292 -4.88 -8.53 -15.69
N ALA A 293 -4.10 -7.61 -15.10
CA ALA A 293 -3.02 -6.93 -15.81
C ALA A 293 -1.86 -7.87 -16.17
N VAL A 294 -1.55 -8.86 -15.32
CA VAL A 294 -0.55 -9.90 -15.62
C VAL A 294 -1.04 -10.85 -16.71
N GLU A 295 -2.28 -11.31 -16.63
CA GLU A 295 -2.93 -12.17 -17.63
C GLU A 295 -2.86 -11.52 -19.02
N ARG A 296 -3.25 -10.24 -19.12
CA ARG A 296 -3.13 -9.45 -20.37
C ARG A 296 -1.70 -9.36 -20.91
N VAL A 297 -0.68 -9.30 -20.03
CA VAL A 297 0.74 -9.25 -20.43
C VAL A 297 1.29 -10.63 -20.78
N ALA A 298 0.70 -11.71 -20.27
CA ALA A 298 1.01 -13.08 -20.67
C ALA A 298 0.50 -13.37 -22.09
N GLU A 299 -0.77 -13.06 -22.34
CA GLU A 299 -1.46 -13.20 -23.63
C GLU A 299 -0.90 -12.28 -24.74
N GLY A 300 -0.30 -11.15 -24.37
CA GLY A 300 0.04 -10.07 -25.32
C GLY A 300 -1.14 -9.16 -25.67
N SER A 301 -2.26 -9.27 -24.95
CA SER A 301 -3.48 -8.46 -25.12
C SER A 301 -3.43 -7.11 -24.37
N ALA A 302 -2.36 -6.85 -23.60
CA ALA A 302 -2.18 -5.62 -22.80
C ALA A 302 -2.07 -4.33 -23.64
N VAL A 303 -3.07 -3.46 -23.51
CA VAL A 303 -3.08 -2.11 -24.09
C VAL A 303 -2.57 -1.10 -23.05
N TYR A 304 -1.48 -0.40 -23.37
CA TYR A 304 -0.90 0.65 -22.54
C TYR A 304 -1.45 2.02 -22.95
N ARG A 305 -2.16 2.70 -22.04
CA ARG A 305 -2.81 4.00 -22.29
C ARG A 305 -2.04 5.11 -21.59
N PRO A 306 -1.52 6.12 -22.31
CA PRO A 306 -0.97 7.32 -21.68
C PRO A 306 -1.97 7.96 -20.70
N GLN A 307 -1.45 8.58 -19.66
CA GLN A 307 -2.25 9.34 -18.71
C GLN A 307 -2.58 10.73 -19.29
N ASP A 308 -3.73 11.30 -18.90
CA ASP A 308 -4.08 12.68 -19.27
C ASP A 308 -3.56 13.66 -18.21
N GLU A 309 -2.48 14.38 -18.53
CA GLU A 309 -1.87 15.35 -17.62
C GLU A 309 -2.78 16.55 -17.29
N ALA A 310 -3.87 16.78 -18.03
CA ALA A 310 -4.86 17.80 -17.67
C ALA A 310 -5.73 17.38 -16.47
N GLU A 311 -5.86 16.08 -16.20
CA GLU A 311 -6.60 15.49 -15.09
C GLU A 311 -5.70 15.04 -13.93
N ALA A 312 -4.39 15.27 -14.04
CA ALA A 312 -3.43 14.82 -13.04
C ALA A 312 -3.51 15.59 -11.71
N SER A 313 -3.37 14.85 -10.61
CA SER A 313 -3.07 15.44 -9.30
C SER A 313 -2.00 14.65 -8.56
N TYR A 314 -1.24 15.34 -7.72
CA TYR A 314 -0.23 14.77 -6.85
C TYR A 314 -0.32 15.48 -5.50
N GLU A 315 -0.44 14.71 -4.44
CA GLU A 315 -0.42 15.23 -3.08
C GLU A 315 0.80 14.65 -2.33
N PRO A 316 1.45 15.45 -1.45
CA PRO A 316 2.61 14.98 -0.70
C PRO A 316 2.22 13.83 0.25
N LEU A 317 3.21 13.16 0.86
CA LEU A 317 2.90 12.19 1.91
C LEU A 317 2.08 12.85 3.02
N LEU A 318 0.98 12.19 3.42
CA LEU A 318 0.13 12.65 4.52
C LEU A 318 0.86 12.34 5.84
N ASP A 319 1.76 13.25 6.20
CA ASP A 319 2.63 13.15 7.37
C ASP A 319 1.96 13.69 8.65
N ASP A 320 2.74 13.84 9.71
CA ASP A 320 2.19 14.33 10.98
C ASP A 320 1.80 15.82 10.93
N ALA A 321 2.47 16.64 10.11
CA ALA A 321 2.15 18.05 9.96
C ALA A 321 0.85 18.24 9.15
N ALA A 322 0.66 17.42 8.11
CA ALA A 322 -0.59 17.36 7.33
C ALA A 322 -1.77 16.82 8.16
N ALA A 323 -1.51 15.94 9.14
CA ALA A 323 -2.52 15.37 10.02
C ALA A 323 -2.92 16.26 11.22
N ARG A 324 -2.38 17.48 11.35
CA ARG A 324 -2.80 18.41 12.41
C ARG A 324 -4.18 18.98 12.10
N ILE A 325 -5.10 18.89 13.06
CA ILE A 325 -6.43 19.49 12.99
C ILE A 325 -6.29 21.02 12.98
N ASP A 326 -7.02 21.65 12.07
CA ASP A 326 -7.22 23.09 11.99
C ASP A 326 -8.66 23.40 12.40
N TRP A 327 -8.85 23.79 13.66
CA TRP A 327 -10.18 24.08 14.23
C TRP A 327 -10.89 25.30 13.62
N THR A 328 -10.27 26.01 12.66
CA THR A 328 -10.92 27.07 11.88
C THR A 328 -11.70 26.54 10.67
N ARG A 329 -11.51 25.26 10.32
CA ARG A 329 -12.23 24.56 9.24
C ARG A 329 -13.65 24.17 9.62
N SER A 330 -14.45 23.76 8.63
CA SER A 330 -15.76 23.18 8.91
C SER A 330 -15.64 21.83 9.62
N ALA A 331 -16.69 21.43 10.33
CA ALA A 331 -16.81 20.08 10.86
C ALA A 331 -16.60 19.02 9.77
N ASP A 332 -17.11 19.26 8.55
CA ASP A 332 -17.05 18.33 7.42
C ASP A 332 -15.66 18.26 6.76
N GLU A 333 -14.83 19.29 6.89
CA GLU A 333 -13.39 19.24 6.57
C GLU A 333 -12.61 18.44 7.62
N ILE A 334 -12.90 18.66 8.90
CA ILE A 334 -12.20 18.00 10.01
C ILE A 334 -12.58 16.51 10.11
N ASP A 335 -13.84 16.16 9.87
CA ASP A 335 -14.33 14.77 9.74
C ASP A 335 -13.56 14.00 8.66
N ARG A 336 -13.43 14.58 7.45
CA ARG A 336 -12.64 14.00 6.37
C ARG A 336 -11.15 13.87 6.71
N LEU A 337 -10.58 14.83 7.44
CA LEU A 337 -9.22 14.72 7.95
C LEU A 337 -9.08 13.55 8.94
N LEU A 338 -9.98 13.44 9.91
CA LEU A 338 -9.99 12.37 10.91
C LEU A 338 -10.10 10.99 10.27
N ARG A 339 -11.05 10.80 9.36
CA ARG A 339 -11.29 9.53 8.66
C ARG A 339 -10.18 9.18 7.67
N GLY A 340 -9.63 10.18 6.97
CA GLY A 340 -8.42 9.99 6.16
C GLY A 340 -7.22 9.53 7.00
N CYS A 341 -7.09 10.02 8.22
CA CYS A 341 -5.97 9.67 9.11
C CYS A 341 -6.17 8.38 9.95
N ASP A 342 -7.32 7.69 9.91
CA ASP A 342 -7.52 6.42 10.64
C ASP A 342 -7.24 5.21 9.70
N PRO A 343 -6.29 4.32 10.03
CA PRO A 343 -5.62 4.15 11.32
C PRO A 343 -4.31 4.89 11.53
N GLN A 344 -3.66 5.43 10.49
CA GLN A 344 -2.40 6.16 10.60
C GLN A 344 -2.40 7.41 9.70
N PRO A 345 -1.75 8.51 10.12
CA PRO A 345 -1.02 8.70 11.39
C PRO A 345 -1.93 8.93 12.61
N GLY A 346 -3.23 9.12 12.39
CA GLY A 346 -4.21 9.61 13.36
C GLY A 346 -4.18 11.13 13.44
N ALA A 347 -5.28 11.79 13.03
CA ALA A 347 -5.37 13.24 13.03
C ALA A 347 -5.36 13.78 14.45
N HIS A 348 -4.74 14.94 14.66
CA HIS A 348 -4.33 15.34 16.00
C HIS A 348 -4.47 16.82 16.30
N ALA A 349 -4.70 17.11 17.57
CA ALA A 349 -4.68 18.45 18.16
C ALA A 349 -3.83 18.41 19.45
N ARG A 350 -3.66 19.54 20.14
CA ARG A 350 -2.92 19.62 21.41
C ARG A 350 -3.81 19.81 22.62
N ARG A 351 -3.45 19.17 23.73
CA ARG A 351 -3.91 19.49 25.09
C ARG A 351 -2.72 20.01 25.88
N GLY A 352 -2.58 21.33 25.95
CA GLY A 352 -1.36 21.96 26.47
C GLY A 352 -0.15 21.56 25.62
N GLU A 353 0.81 20.86 26.22
CA GLU A 353 1.98 20.32 25.52
C GLU A 353 1.75 18.92 24.91
N GLU A 354 0.71 18.20 25.34
CA GLU A 354 0.44 16.85 24.85
C GLU A 354 -0.20 16.85 23.45
N VAL A 355 0.27 15.98 22.55
CA VAL A 355 -0.44 15.67 21.30
C VAL A 355 -1.53 14.64 21.56
N VAL A 356 -2.77 14.99 21.23
CA VAL A 356 -3.94 14.11 21.33
C VAL A 356 -4.38 13.73 19.91
N ARG A 357 -4.28 12.44 19.58
CA ARG A 357 -4.76 11.89 18.29
C ARG A 357 -6.13 11.28 18.47
N LEU A 358 -7.03 11.53 17.52
CA LEU A 358 -8.42 11.10 17.55
C LEU A 358 -8.68 10.02 16.49
N PHE A 359 -9.60 9.10 16.79
CA PHE A 359 -9.85 7.90 16.00
C PHE A 359 -11.30 7.38 16.17
N ASP A 360 -11.78 6.60 15.20
CA ASP A 360 -13.19 6.19 15.06
C ASP A 360 -14.08 7.44 15.18
N ALA A 361 -13.82 8.38 14.27
CA ALA A 361 -14.46 9.69 14.23
C ALA A 361 -15.66 9.69 13.26
N ARG A 362 -16.69 10.48 13.60
CA ARG A 362 -17.91 10.67 12.81
C ARG A 362 -18.42 12.10 12.92
N ARG A 363 -19.16 12.54 11.90
CA ARG A 363 -19.95 13.78 11.91
C ARG A 363 -21.25 13.59 12.70
N GLU A 364 -21.44 14.35 13.76
CA GLU A 364 -22.71 14.40 14.50
C GLU A 364 -23.66 15.44 13.87
N PRO A 365 -24.99 15.23 13.92
CA PRO A 365 -25.97 16.23 13.50
C PRO A 365 -26.02 17.42 14.48
N GLY A 366 -26.39 18.58 13.95
CA GLY A 366 -26.62 19.81 14.72
C GLY A 366 -25.40 20.75 14.85
N PRO A 367 -25.62 21.96 15.42
CA PRO A 367 -24.60 22.96 15.69
C PRO A 367 -23.75 22.59 16.92
N ALA A 368 -22.72 23.40 17.20
CA ALA A 368 -21.97 23.35 18.44
C ALA A 368 -22.09 24.68 19.20
N ASP A 369 -22.61 24.63 20.43
CA ASP A 369 -22.80 25.80 21.30
C ASP A 369 -21.54 26.13 22.13
N ALA A 370 -20.36 25.76 21.64
CA ALA A 370 -19.08 25.87 22.34
C ALA A 370 -17.92 26.21 21.38
N PRO A 371 -16.83 26.84 21.86
CA PRO A 371 -15.68 27.16 21.02
C PRO A 371 -15.06 25.93 20.35
N PRO A 372 -14.63 26.02 19.07
CA PRO A 372 -13.99 24.90 18.36
C PRO A 372 -12.81 24.29 19.12
N GLY A 373 -12.72 22.97 19.12
CA GLY A 373 -11.80 22.16 19.91
C GLY A 373 -12.28 21.80 21.31
N THR A 374 -13.36 22.41 21.83
CA THR A 374 -13.91 22.07 23.16
C THR A 374 -14.56 20.69 23.15
N LEU A 375 -14.14 19.83 24.08
CA LEU A 375 -14.72 18.50 24.30
C LEU A 375 -16.08 18.62 24.99
N LEU A 376 -17.06 17.91 24.47
CA LEU A 376 -18.47 17.94 24.90
C LEU A 376 -18.85 16.59 25.51
N ALA A 377 -19.86 16.60 26.38
CA ALA A 377 -20.44 15.37 26.91
C ALA A 377 -20.95 14.46 25.76
N PRO A 378 -20.84 13.12 25.91
CA PRO A 378 -21.48 12.18 25.02
C PRO A 378 -22.98 12.46 24.86
N ALA A 379 -23.51 12.22 23.66
CA ALA A 379 -24.94 12.31 23.38
C ALA A 379 -25.31 11.06 22.57
N GLY A 380 -26.34 10.33 23.01
CA GLY A 380 -26.61 8.98 22.50
C GLY A 380 -25.60 7.97 23.06
N ASP A 381 -24.51 7.72 22.33
CA ASP A 381 -23.53 6.68 22.65
C ASP A 381 -22.53 7.14 23.75
N PRO A 382 -22.55 6.55 24.97
CA PRO A 382 -21.66 6.92 26.06
C PRO A 382 -20.19 6.53 25.82
N ALA A 383 -19.88 5.67 24.85
CA ALA A 383 -18.51 5.30 24.50
C ALA A 383 -17.80 6.36 23.63
N ARG A 384 -18.54 7.35 23.10
CA ARG A 384 -18.04 8.35 22.15
C ARG A 384 -17.99 9.73 22.80
N LEU A 385 -16.78 10.30 22.92
CA LEU A 385 -16.63 11.68 23.36
C LEU A 385 -16.89 12.61 22.17
N ARG A 386 -17.55 13.75 22.43
CA ARG A 386 -17.89 14.73 21.38
C ARG A 386 -16.91 15.90 21.41
N VAL A 387 -16.75 16.60 20.28
CA VAL A 387 -15.92 17.82 20.18
C VAL A 387 -16.57 18.84 19.25
N ALA A 388 -16.55 20.09 19.68
CA ALA A 388 -17.04 21.22 18.90
C ALA A 388 -16.10 21.55 17.73
N ALA A 389 -16.66 21.81 16.56
CA ALA A 389 -16.02 22.44 15.41
C ALA A 389 -16.78 23.74 15.08
N ARG A 390 -16.30 24.51 14.09
CA ARG A 390 -16.83 25.84 13.74
C ARG A 390 -18.34 25.88 13.46
N ASP A 391 -18.85 24.85 12.81
CA ASP A 391 -20.22 24.77 12.26
C ASP A 391 -20.88 23.40 12.54
N GLY A 392 -20.51 22.79 13.68
CA GLY A 392 -21.14 21.55 14.15
C GLY A 392 -20.28 20.73 15.09
N VAL A 393 -20.73 19.52 15.39
CA VAL A 393 -20.08 18.59 16.33
C VAL A 393 -19.54 17.36 15.61
N LEU A 394 -18.45 16.83 16.13
CA LEU A 394 -17.87 15.54 15.78
C LEU A 394 -17.89 14.63 17.02
N SER A 395 -17.95 13.31 16.84
CA SER A 395 -17.73 12.34 17.92
C SER A 395 -16.58 11.40 17.58
N PHE A 396 -15.85 10.94 18.60
CA PHE A 396 -14.79 9.96 18.45
C PHE A 396 -14.82 8.93 19.60
N ALA A 397 -14.67 7.64 19.28
CA ALA A 397 -14.66 6.59 20.29
C ALA A 397 -13.28 6.40 20.94
N ARG A 398 -12.19 6.69 20.23
CA ARG A 398 -10.83 6.36 20.67
C ARG A 398 -9.84 7.51 20.52
N ALA A 399 -8.87 7.56 21.43
CA ALA A 399 -7.79 8.55 21.41
C ALA A 399 -6.43 7.92 21.75
N ARG A 400 -5.35 8.61 21.36
CA ARG A 400 -3.97 8.37 21.82
C ARG A 400 -3.38 9.69 22.29
N VAL A 401 -3.02 9.77 23.58
CA VAL A 401 -2.35 10.93 24.17
C VAL A 401 -0.85 10.67 24.22
N GLY A 402 -0.06 11.61 23.70
CA GLY A 402 1.41 11.53 23.64
C GLY A 402 1.90 10.24 22.98
N ALA A 403 2.81 9.55 23.67
CA ALA A 403 3.36 8.25 23.26
C ALA A 403 2.56 7.04 23.78
N GLY A 404 1.37 7.26 24.37
CA GLY A 404 0.55 6.21 24.99
C GLY A 404 -0.15 5.26 23.99
N PRO A 405 -0.89 4.27 24.50
CA PRO A 405 -1.75 3.39 23.69
C PRO A 405 -2.97 4.11 23.07
N LYS A 406 -3.58 3.52 22.03
CA LYS A 406 -4.87 3.95 21.45
C LYS A 406 -6.02 3.37 22.29
N LEU A 407 -6.49 4.09 23.30
CA LEU A 407 -7.55 3.70 24.24
C LEU A 407 -8.93 4.27 23.84
N PRO A 408 -10.04 3.82 24.45
CA PRO A 408 -11.30 4.56 24.47
C PRO A 408 -11.09 6.01 24.97
N ALA A 409 -11.87 6.97 24.47
CA ALA A 409 -11.63 8.40 24.69
C ALA A 409 -11.58 8.82 26.17
N LEU A 410 -12.47 8.27 27.00
CA LEU A 410 -12.52 8.56 28.45
C LEU A 410 -11.38 7.86 29.22
N GLU A 411 -10.99 6.65 28.81
CA GLU A 411 -9.84 5.91 29.39
C GLU A 411 -8.51 6.57 29.03
N ALA A 412 -8.41 7.21 27.86
CA ALA A 412 -7.29 8.05 27.46
C ALA A 412 -7.14 9.33 28.30
N GLY A 413 -8.00 9.55 29.31
CA GLY A 413 -7.90 10.65 30.26
C GLY A 413 -8.46 11.98 29.74
N LEU A 414 -9.31 11.97 28.71
CA LEU A 414 -10.01 13.16 28.19
C LEU A 414 -11.36 13.35 28.89
N ARG A 415 -11.76 14.59 29.17
CA ARG A 415 -13.02 14.96 29.84
C ARG A 415 -13.77 16.06 29.09
N PRO A 416 -15.12 16.11 29.16
CA PRO A 416 -15.89 17.27 28.73
C PRO A 416 -15.41 18.56 29.42
N GLY A 417 -15.42 19.68 28.69
CA GLY A 417 -14.92 20.97 29.16
C GLY A 417 -13.42 21.21 28.93
N GLU A 418 -12.62 20.16 28.71
CA GLU A 418 -11.27 20.33 28.16
C GLU A 418 -11.35 20.90 26.74
N ARG A 419 -10.32 21.66 26.32
CA ARG A 419 -10.22 22.18 24.96
C ARG A 419 -8.93 21.73 24.28
N LEU A 420 -9.09 21.17 23.09
CA LEU A 420 -8.01 20.85 22.16
C LEU A 420 -7.69 22.08 21.28
N ALA A 421 -6.42 22.25 20.92
CA ALA A 421 -5.89 23.38 20.14
C ALA A 421 -5.14 22.95 18.88
#